data_AF-A0A952DWE5-F1
#
_entry.id   AF-A0A952DWE5-F1
#
_cell.length_a   1.000
_cell.length_b   1.000
_cell.length_c   1.000
_cell.angle_alpha   90.00
_cell.angle_beta   90.00
_cell.angle_gamma   90.00
#
_symmetry.space_group_name_H-M   'P 1'
#
loop_
_entity.id
_entity.type
_entity.pdbx_description
1 polymer ?
#
loop_
_entity_poly.entity_id
_entity_poly.type
_entity_poly.pdbx_seq_one_letter_code
_entity_poly.pdbx_strand_id
1 'polypeptide(L)' 'MANITIELPATLRADLDFLKQIITNDKDELVKTDSELIENLIAGFVSMVEEAQESHNHEHDEDGNCLHTH' A
#
# COMPACT_ATOMS: atom_id res chain seq x y z
N MET A 1 2.77 22.37 -4.71
CA MET A 1 2.24 21.23 -3.93
C MET A 1 0.78 21.12 -4.26
N ALA A 2 0.33 20.00 -4.81
CA ALA A 2 -1.09 19.78 -5.10
C ALA A 2 -1.79 19.42 -3.79
N ASN A 3 -2.85 20.15 -3.44
CA ASN A 3 -3.68 19.82 -2.28
C ASN A 3 -4.82 18.92 -2.78
N ILE A 4 -4.75 17.63 -2.44
CA ILE A 4 -5.84 16.68 -2.71
C ILE A 4 -6.82 16.77 -1.55
N THR A 5 -8.07 17.14 -1.84
CA THR A 5 -9.16 17.12 -0.85
C THR A 5 -9.98 15.86 -1.09
N ILE A 6 -10.10 15.01 -0.07
CA ILE A 6 -10.88 13.77 -0.11
C ILE A 6 -12.08 13.96 0.81
N GLU A 7 -13.26 14.05 0.23
CA GLU A 7 -14.52 14.11 0.98
C GLU A 7 -15.09 12.71 1.13
N LEU A 8 -15.25 12.27 2.38
CA LEU A 8 -15.75 10.93 2.70
C LEU A 8 -17.20 11.01 3.18
N PRO A 9 -18.13 10.24 2.58
CA PRO A 9 -19.49 10.16 3.06
C PRO A 9 -19.56 9.60 4.48
N ALA A 10 -20.51 10.09 5.27
CA ALA A 10 -20.69 9.68 6.67
C ALA A 10 -20.94 8.17 6.84
N THR A 11 -21.42 7.49 5.80
CA THR A 11 -21.63 6.04 5.80
C THR A 11 -20.34 5.24 5.95
N LEU A 12 -19.20 5.79 5.49
CA LEU A 12 -17.89 5.12 5.56
C LEU A 12 -17.18 5.36 6.90
N ARG A 13 -17.75 6.18 7.80
CA ARG A 13 -17.09 6.54 9.06
C ARG A 13 -16.81 5.31 9.93
N ALA A 14 -17.78 4.40 10.00
CA ALA A 14 -17.66 3.15 10.75
C ALA A 14 -16.57 2.24 10.18
N ASP A 15 -16.45 2.17 8.85
CA ASP A 15 -15.43 1.37 8.18
C ASP A 15 -14.03 1.94 8.45
N LEU A 16 -13.86 3.26 8.43
CA LEU A 16 -12.59 3.91 8.76
C LEU A 16 -12.19 3.67 10.22
N ASP A 17 -13.14 3.76 11.15
CA ASP A 17 -12.87 3.50 12.57
C ASP A 17 -12.55 2.02 12.85
N PHE A 18 -13.13 1.10 12.07
CA PHE A 18 -12.74 -0.30 12.09
C PHE A 18 -11.31 -0.49 11.58
N LEU A 19 -10.97 0.11 10.43
CA LEU A 19 -9.64 -0.01 9.83
C LEU A 19 -8.53 0.55 10.75
N LYS A 20 -8.78 1.64 11.47
CA LYS A 20 -7.85 2.19 12.49
C LYS A 20 -7.54 1.25 13.64
N GLN A 21 -8.39 0.25 13.91
CA GLN A 21 -8.16 -0.75 14.95
C GLN A 21 -7.28 -1.92 14.48
N ILE A 22 -7.01 -2.00 13.18
CA ILE A 22 -6.32 -3.14 12.55
C ILE A 22 -5.02 -2.70 11.89
N ILE A 23 -5.02 -1.55 11.23
CA ILE A 23 -3.89 -1.04 10.47
C ILE A 23 -2.94 -0.29 11.42
N THR A 24 -1.67 -0.66 11.36
CA THR A 24 -0.56 0.02 12.02
C THR A 24 0.19 0.92 11.04
N ASN A 25 0.85 1.95 11.56
CA ASN A 25 1.74 2.82 10.81
C ASN A 25 3.18 2.26 10.74
N ASP A 26 4.11 3.04 10.18
CA ASP A 26 5.53 2.72 10.05
C ASP A 26 6.25 2.46 11.39
N LYS A 27 5.65 2.87 12.51
CA LYS A 27 6.17 2.69 13.87
C LYS A 27 5.50 1.53 14.61
N ASP A 28 4.71 0.73 13.89
CA ASP A 28 3.95 -0.39 14.44
C ASP A 28 2.88 0.05 15.48
N GLU A 29 2.44 1.31 15.40
CA GLU A 29 1.38 1.86 16.23
C GLU A 29 0.06 1.91 15.46
N LEU A 30 -1.07 1.69 16.15
CA LEU A 30 -2.39 1.85 15.52
C LEU A 30 -2.60 3.28 15.02
N VAL A 31 -3.09 3.38 13.79
CA VAL A 31 -3.38 4.65 13.12
C VAL A 31 -4.49 5.41 13.87
N LYS A 32 -4.30 6.71 14.11
CA LYS A 32 -5.21 7.50 14.96
C LYS A 32 -6.11 8.43 14.17
N THR A 33 -5.76 8.78 12.94
CA THR A 33 -6.48 9.77 12.14
C THR A 33 -6.87 9.22 10.76
N ASP A 34 -7.93 9.80 10.18
CA ASP A 34 -8.35 9.43 8.82
C ASP A 34 -7.25 9.74 7.80
N SER A 35 -6.58 10.88 7.94
CA SER A 35 -5.50 11.29 7.02
C SER A 35 -4.35 10.29 7.02
N GLU A 36 -3.87 9.90 8.21
CA GLU A 36 -2.80 8.91 8.35
C GLU A 36 -3.20 7.54 7.80
N LEU A 37 -4.46 7.14 7.96
CA LEU A 37 -4.98 5.90 7.39
C LEU A 37 -4.93 5.93 5.87
N ILE A 38 -5.42 7.02 5.27
CA ILE A 38 -5.47 7.17 3.82
C ILE A 38 -4.05 7.27 3.24
N GLU A 39 -3.13 7.98 3.90
CA GLU A 39 -1.73 8.06 3.48
C GLU A 39 -1.06 6.68 3.48
N ASN A 40 -1.26 5.87 4.52
CA ASN A 40 -0.74 4.51 4.58
C ASN A 40 -1.33 3.60 3.50
N LEU A 41 -2.64 3.72 3.22
CA LEU A 41 -3.29 2.96 2.16
C LEU A 41 -2.77 3.35 0.77
N ILE A 42 -2.55 4.65 0.53
CA ILE A 42 -1.98 5.14 -0.74
C ILE A 42 -0.53 4.64 -0.88
N ALA A 43 0.28 4.74 0.17
CA ALA A 43 1.66 4.27 0.17
C ALA A 43 1.73 2.76 -0.14
N GLY A 44 0.93 1.94 0.57
CA GLY A 44 0.87 0.50 0.32
C GLY A 44 0.39 0.15 -1.08
N PHE A 45 -0.57 0.89 -1.64
CA PHE A 45 -1.01 0.70 -3.02
C PHE A 45 0.10 1.03 -4.02
N VAL A 46 0.84 2.13 -3.82
CA VAL A 46 1.97 2.51 -4.69
C VAL A 46 3.06 1.43 -4.63
N SER A 47 3.45 0.97 -3.44
CA SER A 47 4.45 -0.10 -3.29
C SER A 47 4.00 -1.40 -3.98
N MET A 48 2.72 -1.78 -3.83
CA MET A 48 2.17 -2.95 -4.54
C MET A 48 2.27 -2.79 -6.07
N VAL A 49 1.99 -1.59 -6.60
CA VAL A 49 2.08 -1.33 -8.04
C VAL A 49 3.54 -1.34 -8.51
N GLU A 50 4.46 -0.79 -7.73
CA GLU A 50 5.90 -0.82 -8.02
C GLU A 50 6.44 -2.25 -8.03
N GLU A 51 6.11 -3.07 -7.02
CA GLU A 51 6.48 -4.49 -6.96
C GLU A 51 5.88 -5.29 -8.12
N ALA A 52 4.65 -4.99 -8.52
CA ALA A 52 4.02 -5.62 -9.69
C ALA A 52 4.73 -5.25 -11.00
N GLN A 53 5.27 -4.04 -11.11
CA GLN A 53 6.08 -3.63 -12.27
C GLN A 53 7.48 -4.24 -12.26
N GLU A 54 8.12 -4.36 -11.09
CA GLU A 54 9.44 -4.99 -10.96
C GLU A 54 9.38 -6.50 -11.21
N SER A 55 8.35 -7.19 -10.72
CA SER A 55 8.13 -8.63 -10.97
C SER A 55 7.85 -8.93 -12.45
N HIS A 56 7.17 -8.03 -13.17
CA HIS A 56 7.04 -8.11 -14.63
C HIS A 56 8.37 -7.90 -15.39
N ASN A 57 9.38 -7.28 -14.77
CA ASN A 57 10.71 -7.06 -15.35
C ASN A 57 11.70 -8.21 -15.04
N HIS A 58 11.37 -9.10 -14.10
CA HIS A 58 12.18 -10.25 -13.71
C HIS A 58 11.74 -11.59 -14.34
N GLU A 59 10.73 -11.55 -15.22
CA GLU A 59 10.38 -12.66 -16.10
C GLU A 59 10.61 -12.23 -17.55
N HIS A 60 11.86 -12.41 -18.01
CA HIS A 60 12.31 -12.68 -19.39
C HIS A 60 13.76 -12.20 -19.52
N ASP A 61 14.70 -12.96 -18.96
CA ASP A 61 15.98 -13.11 -19.64
C ASP A 61 15.82 -14.30 -20.60
N GLU A 62 15.76 -13.97 -21.89
CA GLU A 62 15.73 -14.94 -23.00
C GLU A 62 17.09 -15.62 -23.22
N ASP A 63 18.00 -15.64 -22.23
CA ASP A 63 19.21 -16.47 -22.24
C ASP A 63 19.20 -17.54 -21.13
N GLY A 64 18.21 -18.45 -21.25
CA GLY A 64 18.28 -19.88 -20.93
C GLY A 64 19.39 -20.43 -20.03
N ASN A 65 19.51 -20.01 -18.77
CA ASN A 65 20.28 -20.77 -17.78
C ASN A 65 19.75 -20.56 -16.35
N CYS A 66 18.78 -21.39 -15.95
CA CYS A 66 18.42 -21.55 -14.54
C CYS A 66 19.53 -22.29 -13.79
N LEU A 67 20.44 -21.57 -13.11
CA LEU A 67 21.27 -22.17 -12.06
C LEU A 67 20.48 -22.20 -10.75
N HIS A 68 19.87 -23.34 -10.45
CA HIS A 68 19.55 -23.71 -9.08
C HIS A 68 20.86 -23.98 -8.34
N THR A 69 21.17 -23.23 -7.28
CA THR A 69 22.11 -23.66 -6.25
C THR A 69 21.38 -23.68 -4.91
N HIS A 70 21.45 -24.86 -4.26
CA HIS A 70 21.04 -25.14 -2.89
C HIS A 70 21.46 -24.06 -1.89
#